data_AF-A0A4P2VDS7-F1
#
_entry.id   AF-A0A4P2VDS7-F1
#
_cell.length_a   1.000
_cell.length_b   1.000
_cell.length_c   1.000
_cell.angle_alpha   90.00
_cell.angle_beta   90.00
_cell.angle_gamma   90.00
#
_symmetry.space_group_name_H-M   'P 1'
#
loop_
_entity.id
_entity.type
_entity.pdbx_description
1 polymer ?
#
loop_
_entity_poly.entity_id
_entity_poly.type
_entity_poly.pdbx_seq_one_letter_code
_entity_poly.pdbx_strand_id
1 'polypeptide(L)' 'MLLDDDVYERLVEESVRRHGTARALSKVLNELLRDSIGGRAELMRLLYSDKVAEIAPEDLEELRRELSKRFVER' A
#
# COMPACT_ATOMS: atom_id res chain seq x y z
N MET A 1 -11.40 -6.45 -20.11
CA MET A 1 -11.81 -6.47 -18.69
C MET A 1 -13.13 -5.73 -18.60
N LEU A 2 -14.15 -6.32 -17.99
CA LEU A 2 -15.30 -5.56 -17.53
C LEU A 2 -15.01 -5.15 -16.09
N LEU A 3 -15.00 -3.85 -15.84
CA LEU A 3 -15.03 -3.30 -14.48
C LEU A 3 -16.49 -3.15 -14.10
N ASP A 4 -16.81 -3.39 -12.83
CA ASP A 4 -18.13 -3.02 -12.29
C ASP A 4 -18.33 -1.50 -12.46
N ASP A 5 -19.58 -1.08 -12.68
CA ASP A 5 -19.88 0.31 -13.04
C ASP A 5 -19.41 1.30 -11.96
N ASP A 6 -19.52 0.94 -10.69
CA ASP A 6 -19.02 1.73 -9.55
C ASP A 6 -17.49 1.85 -9.54
N VAL A 7 -16.79 0.76 -9.88
CA VAL A 7 -15.34 0.75 -10.01
C VAL A 7 -14.90 1.61 -11.19
N TYR A 8 -15.60 1.53 -12.31
CA TYR A 8 -15.32 2.33 -13.50
C TYR A 8 -15.50 3.83 -13.22
N GLU A 9 -16.61 4.21 -12.57
CA GLU A 9 -16.92 5.60 -12.24
C GLU A 9 -15.82 6.21 -11.35
N ARG A 10 -15.43 5.52 -10.28
CA ARG A 10 -14.34 5.97 -9.40
C ARG A 10 -13.01 6.10 -10.14
N LEU A 11 -12.74 5.21 -11.10
CA LEU A 11 -11.54 5.28 -11.93
C LEU A 11 -11.54 6.51 -12.84
N VAL A 12 -12.71 6.87 -13.40
CA VAL A 12 -12.89 8.06 -14.24
C VAL A 12 -12.70 9.33 -13.42
N GLU A 13 -13.31 9.41 -12.25
CA GLU A 13 -13.14 10.53 -11.32
C GLU A 13 -11.65 10.73 -10.97
N GLU A 14 -10.96 9.64 -10.63
CA GLU A 14 -9.52 9.68 -10.33
C GLU A 14 -8.68 10.10 -11.53
N SER A 15 -9.02 9.64 -12.74
CA SER A 15 -8.35 10.01 -13.99
C SER A 15 -8.47 11.51 -14.28
N VAL A 16 -9.67 12.07 -14.11
CA VAL A 16 -9.90 13.51 -14.24
C VAL A 16 -9.20 14.28 -13.12
N ARG A 17 -9.27 13.80 -11.87
CA ARG A 17 -8.64 14.46 -10.72
C ARG A 17 -7.13 14.55 -10.82
N ARG A 18 -6.46 13.48 -11.27
CA ARG A 18 -4.99 13.40 -11.34
C ARG A 18 -4.41 13.95 -12.64
N HIS A 19 -5.15 13.84 -13.75
CA HIS A 19 -4.62 14.13 -15.09
C HIS A 19 -5.47 15.09 -15.91
N GLY A 20 -6.58 15.60 -15.37
CA GLY A 20 -7.49 16.53 -16.07
C GLY A 20 -8.27 15.90 -17.22
N THR A 21 -8.19 14.58 -17.42
CA THR A 21 -8.85 13.89 -18.52
C THR A 21 -9.15 12.44 -18.21
N ALA A 22 -10.34 11.97 -18.61
CA ALA A 22 -10.69 10.56 -18.54
C ALA A 22 -9.83 9.68 -19.47
N ARG A 23 -9.14 10.25 -20.46
CA ARG A 23 -8.26 9.49 -21.38
C ARG A 23 -7.07 8.83 -20.68
N ALA A 24 -6.75 9.24 -19.45
CA ALA A 24 -5.66 8.66 -18.65
C ALA A 24 -6.08 7.45 -17.81
N LEU A 25 -7.27 6.87 -18.02
CA LEU A 25 -7.80 5.74 -17.23
C LEU A 25 -6.82 4.57 -17.12
N SER A 26 -6.25 4.12 -18.24
CA SER A 26 -5.30 3.01 -18.26
C SER A 26 -4.00 3.32 -17.50
N LYS A 27 -3.62 4.60 -17.40
CA LYS A 27 -2.45 5.04 -16.65
C LYS A 27 -2.73 4.99 -15.16
N VAL A 28 -3.85 5.56 -14.71
CA VAL A 28 -4.28 5.50 -13.31
C VAL A 28 -4.46 4.06 -12.85
N LEU A 29 -5.08 3.21 -13.67
CA LEU A 29 -5.22 1.78 -13.35
C LEU A 29 -3.86 1.12 -13.12
N ASN A 30 -2.89 1.37 -14.01
CA ASN A 30 -1.54 0.81 -13.87
C ASN A 30 -0.81 1.33 -12.62
N GLU A 31 -0.96 2.60 -12.28
CA GLU A 31 -0.39 3.18 -11.06
C GLU A 31 -0.98 2.49 -9.81
N LEU A 32 -2.31 2.38 -9.72
CA LEU A 32 -2.99 1.71 -8.61
C LEU A 32 -2.62 0.22 -8.51
N LEU A 33 -2.49 -0.47 -9.65
CA LEU A 33 -2.03 -1.86 -9.68
C LEU A 33 -0.58 -1.99 -9.25
N ARG A 34 0.30 -1.07 -9.67
CA ARG A 34 1.71 -1.07 -9.27
C ARG A 34 1.86 -0.85 -7.77
N ASP A 35 1.10 0.06 -7.19
CA ASP A 35 1.14 0.34 -5.75
C ASP A 35 0.61 -0.85 -4.93
N SER A 36 -0.52 -1.43 -5.35
CA SER A 36 -1.16 -2.55 -4.65
C SER A 36 -0.38 -3.87 -4.78
N ILE A 37 0.20 -4.15 -5.95
CA ILE A 37 0.99 -5.37 -6.19
C ILE A 37 2.40 -5.22 -5.65
N GLY A 38 3.02 -4.04 -5.79
CA GLY A 38 4.39 -3.78 -5.33
C GLY A 38 4.53 -3.93 -3.82
N GLY A 39 3.67 -3.26 -3.05
CA GLY A 39 3.69 -3.36 -1.59
C GLY A 39 3.36 -4.76 -1.09
N ARG A 40 2.40 -5.45 -1.72
CA ARG A 40 2.05 -6.83 -1.36
C ARG A 40 3.18 -7.81 -1.68
N ALA A 41 3.81 -7.71 -2.83
CA ALA A 41 4.91 -8.59 -3.20
C ALA A 41 6.12 -8.40 -2.29
N GLU A 42 6.43 -7.16 -1.91
CA GLU A 42 7.49 -6.85 -0.96
C GLU A 42 7.19 -7.34 0.45
N LEU A 43 5.97 -7.11 0.95
CA LEU A 43 5.51 -7.66 2.24
C LEU A 43 5.54 -9.18 2.26
N MET A 44 5.10 -9.84 1.20
CA MET A 44 5.15 -11.31 1.12
C MET A 44 6.60 -11.79 1.11
N ARG A 45 7.51 -11.13 0.38
CA ARG A 45 8.94 -11.45 0.45
C ARG A 45 9.48 -11.32 1.88
N LEU A 46 9.13 -10.26 2.61
CA LEU A 46 9.59 -10.05 3.99
C LEU A 46 8.98 -11.05 4.98
N LEU A 47 7.72 -11.45 4.79
CA LEU A 47 7.04 -12.43 5.65
C LEU A 47 7.57 -13.85 5.46
N TYR A 48 7.95 -14.22 4.24
CA TYR A 48 8.41 -15.57 3.89
C TYR A 48 9.92 -15.68 3.68
N SER A 49 10.67 -14.58 3.74
CA SER A 49 12.13 -14.64 3.79
C SER A 49 12.58 -15.32 5.08
N ASP A 50 13.75 -15.95 5.02
CA ASP A 50 14.41 -16.46 6.23
C ASP A 50 14.46 -15.34 7.27
N LYS A 51 13.92 -15.63 8.46
CA LYS A 51 13.91 -14.67 9.55
C LYS A 51 15.36 -14.36 9.91
N VAL A 52 15.76 -13.12 9.67
CA VAL A 52 17.15 -12.67 9.87
C VAL A 52 17.49 -12.60 11.36
N ALA A 53 16.48 -12.52 12.22
CA ALA A 53 16.62 -12.60 13.68
C ALA A 53 15.36 -13.19 14.32
N GLU A 54 15.55 -13.98 15.36
CA GLU A 54 14.50 -14.29 16.34
C GLU A 54 14.59 -13.28 17.47
N ILE A 55 13.45 -12.66 17.79
CA ILE A 55 13.34 -11.69 18.88
C ILE A 55 12.41 -12.25 19.95
N ALA A 56 12.76 -12.01 21.21
CA ALA A 56 11.90 -12.39 22.31
C ALA A 56 10.65 -11.48 22.36
N PRO A 57 9.51 -11.97 22.86
CA PRO A 57 8.31 -11.15 23.01
C PRO A 57 8.56 -9.85 23.80
N GLU A 58 9.45 -9.88 24.77
CA GLU A 58 9.82 -8.73 25.61
C GLU A 58 10.51 -7.64 24.80
N ASP A 59 11.41 -8.02 23.88
CA ASP A 59 12.14 -7.10 23.00
C ASP A 59 11.19 -6.42 21.99
N LEU A 60 10.18 -7.17 21.51
CA LEU A 60 9.16 -6.63 20.60
C LEU A 60 8.25 -5.62 21.32
N GLU A 61 7.88 -5.91 22.57
CA GLU A 61 7.04 -5.02 23.38
C GLU A 61 7.79 -3.73 23.75
N GLU A 62 9.10 -3.81 24.02
CA GLU A 62 9.97 -2.66 24.24
C GLU A 62 10.09 -1.79 22.98
N LEU A 63 10.37 -2.39 21.82
CA LEU A 63 10.40 -1.70 20.53
C LEU A 63 9.06 -1.00 20.24
N ARG A 64 7.92 -1.67 20.49
CA ARG A 64 6.59 -1.10 20.29
C ARG A 64 6.36 0.15 21.15
N ARG A 65 6.82 0.12 22.41
CA ARG A 65 6.72 1.26 23.33
C ARG A 65 7.58 2.42 22.89
N GLU A 66 8.81 2.18 22.44
CA GLU A 66 9.69 3.22 21.92
C GLU A 66 9.11 3.90 20.67
N LEU A 67 8.63 3.10 19.71
CA LEU A 67 7.99 3.62 18.51
C LEU A 67 6.75 4.45 18.86
N SER A 68 5.91 3.97 19.77
CA SER A 68 4.70 4.70 20.20
C SER A 68 5.02 6.06 20.80
N LYS A 69 6.09 6.20 21.60
CA LYS A 69 6.54 7.51 22.12
C LYS A 69 6.88 8.48 21.00
N ARG A 70 7.56 8.01 19.95
CA ARG A 70 7.95 8.83 18.78
C ARG A 70 6.76 9.30 17.94
N PHE A 71 5.62 8.61 17.99
CA PHE A 71 4.40 8.99 17.26
C PHE A 71 3.49 9.95 18.02
N VAL A 72 3.72 10.18 19.32
CA VAL A 72 2.91 11.09 20.16
C VAL A 72 3.53 12.50 20.25
N GLU A 73 4.80 12.68 19.90
CA GLU A 73 5.50 13.98 19.90
C GLU A 73 5.33 14.80 18.59
N ARG A 74 4.26 14.58 17.81
CA ARG A 74 4.00 15.35 16.58
C ARG A 74 2.63 16.02 16.59
#